data_AF-A0A351Y7R7-F1
#
_entry.id   AF-A0A351Y7R7-F1
#
_cell.length_a   1.000
_cell.length_b   1.000
_cell.length_c   1.000
_cell.angle_alpha   90.00
_cell.angle_beta   90.00
_cell.angle_gamma   90.00
#
_symmetry.space_group_name_H-M   'P 1'
#
loop_
_entity.id
_entity.type
_entity.pdbx_description
1 polymer ?
#
loop_
_entity_poly.entity_id
_entity_poly.type
_entity_poly.pdbx_seq_one_letter_code
_entity_poly.pdbx_strand_id
1 'polypeptide(L)'
;MKSKSVTLMLSMLSVLSLGGCDNETKPNQDSRDDNIEVHIRRALSKAKGNVNFSGDVTSIYIDDAESFDEGEMDFTIAEKAFEWTKTYQDINGIERTFSYCFEANDAGNLAYQKLTLQNEVELHEYDGLGAKKALKYSDYCLNPFKNIEPKDLTLVEGRYFIDEKKVSSFNGLMSLNTTTNYNFYDVETSSVSLALNGDEFKDIVITTKPRKDVSFDPADFVLDANFTLYYPSEVTIENLTKKEHKAEHDVLKVAFEKLQEKIQTQNYTISTRDVTDDGDIDLTYNTFATKDAFYCDFRPQIESYCLGYNKGGDDKFHWFRYYIFDNKKPNGEVINKKGDVVYFDPVNNPKNAIHEREDLEPDLLSFAPEFFSKTAKGNFLCSNPDVVEEIHRLITPFYDKQDEYYVADKVFFNMNAESEIESWGFHGYSEIEGSSDTFTYTIKDVGTTALPMTPTPVGE
;
A
#
# COMPACT_ATOMS: atom_id res chain seq x y z
N MET A 1 -20.17 -13.74 -3.60
CA MET A 1 -21.03 -12.56 -3.92
C MET A 1 -21.75 -12.80 -5.26
N LYS A 2 -22.84 -12.08 -5.51
CA LYS A 2 -23.83 -12.37 -6.58
C LYS A 2 -23.22 -12.44 -7.98
N SER A 3 -23.48 -13.53 -8.71
CA SER A 3 -23.13 -13.64 -10.13
C SER A 3 -23.90 -12.59 -10.93
N LYS A 4 -23.15 -11.67 -11.54
CA LYS A 4 -23.66 -10.87 -12.65
C LYS A 4 -23.18 -11.55 -13.92
N SER A 5 -24.12 -12.08 -14.71
CA SER A 5 -23.83 -12.55 -16.06
C SER A 5 -23.29 -11.38 -16.89
N VAL A 6 -22.04 -11.47 -17.30
CA VAL A 6 -21.42 -10.55 -18.27
C VAL A 6 -21.11 -11.35 -19.53
N THR A 7 -21.45 -10.75 -20.66
CA THR A 7 -21.30 -11.28 -22.01
C THR A 7 -19.84 -11.58 -22.32
N LEU A 8 -19.47 -12.86 -22.38
CA LEU A 8 -18.21 -13.30 -22.98
C LEU A 8 -18.19 -12.88 -24.46
N MET A 9 -17.34 -11.92 -24.85
CA MET A 9 -16.83 -11.87 -26.22
C MET A 9 -15.59 -12.76 -26.31
N LEU A 10 -15.83 -14.04 -26.58
CA LEU A 10 -14.80 -14.98 -27.05
C LEU A 10 -14.38 -14.56 -28.46
N SER A 11 -13.41 -13.66 -28.58
CA SER A 11 -12.74 -13.35 -29.84
C SER A 11 -11.30 -13.86 -29.84
N MET A 12 -11.11 -15.16 -29.62
CA MET A 12 -9.91 -15.88 -30.07
C MET A 12 -10.28 -17.33 -30.38
N LEU A 13 -10.36 -17.66 -31.69
CA LEU A 13 -9.95 -18.94 -32.30
C LEU A 13 -10.54 -19.05 -33.72
N SER A 14 -9.88 -18.44 -34.70
CA SER A 14 -9.89 -18.91 -36.09
C SER A 14 -8.80 -18.23 -36.92
N VAL A 15 -7.54 -18.46 -36.54
CA VAL A 15 -6.46 -18.51 -37.54
C VAL A 15 -6.47 -19.92 -38.12
N LEU A 16 -7.27 -20.13 -39.17
CA LEU A 16 -7.16 -21.29 -40.04
C LEU A 16 -7.07 -20.82 -41.50
N SER A 17 -5.96 -21.22 -42.10
CA SER A 17 -5.55 -21.12 -43.50
C SER A 17 -6.66 -20.98 -44.55
N LEU A 18 -6.53 -19.99 -45.44
CA LEU A 18 -6.87 -20.14 -46.86
C LEU A 18 -5.85 -19.40 -47.71
N GLY A 19 -4.95 -20.16 -48.33
CA GLY A 19 -4.31 -19.75 -49.58
C GLY A 19 -5.12 -20.29 -50.76
N GLY A 20 -5.28 -19.50 -51.83
CA GLY A 20 -5.67 -20.00 -53.16
C GLY A 20 -6.55 -19.10 -54.03
N CYS A 21 -5.89 -18.29 -54.88
CA CYS A 21 -6.21 -17.88 -56.27
C CYS A 21 -7.46 -17.04 -56.64
N ASP A 22 -7.15 -15.81 -57.08
CA ASP A 22 -7.63 -15.02 -58.25
C ASP A 22 -9.07 -15.18 -58.78
N ASN A 23 -9.83 -14.07 -58.76
CA ASN A 23 -10.17 -13.35 -60.01
C ASN A 23 -10.77 -11.95 -59.79
N GLU A 24 -10.56 -11.13 -60.81
CA GLU A 24 -10.78 -9.69 -60.95
C GLU A 24 -12.18 -9.15 -60.62
N THR A 25 -12.25 -8.05 -59.87
CA THR A 25 -12.85 -6.77 -60.33
C THR A 25 -12.47 -5.66 -59.34
N LYS A 26 -11.66 -4.68 -59.78
CA LYS A 26 -11.34 -3.48 -58.99
C LYS A 26 -12.60 -2.64 -58.77
N PRO A 27 -13.07 -2.39 -57.54
CA PRO A 27 -13.92 -1.24 -57.27
C PRO A 27 -13.04 0.01 -57.22
N ASN A 28 -13.56 1.13 -57.73
CA ASN A 28 -12.93 2.45 -57.59
C ASN A 28 -12.60 2.72 -56.11
N GLN A 29 -11.31 2.66 -55.81
CA GLN A 29 -10.70 2.88 -54.51
C GLN A 29 -9.99 4.25 -54.59
N ASP A 30 -10.77 5.32 -54.61
CA ASP A 30 -10.26 6.70 -54.64
C ASP A 30 -11.17 7.57 -53.77
N SER A 31 -10.58 8.26 -52.78
CA SER A 31 -11.13 9.25 -51.82
C SER A 31 -11.64 8.82 -50.43
N ARG A 32 -12.02 7.56 -50.17
CA ARG A 32 -12.43 7.13 -48.79
C ARG A 32 -11.28 6.55 -47.96
N ASP A 33 -10.36 5.80 -48.58
CA ASP A 33 -9.20 5.20 -47.89
C ASP A 33 -8.14 6.25 -47.52
N ASP A 34 -7.94 7.28 -48.35
CA ASP A 34 -7.04 8.40 -48.00
C ASP A 34 -7.53 9.18 -46.78
N ASN A 35 -8.86 9.26 -46.58
CA ASN A 35 -9.44 10.01 -45.47
C ASN A 35 -9.33 9.23 -44.15
N ILE A 36 -9.53 7.91 -44.17
CA ILE A 36 -9.36 7.09 -42.96
C ILE A 36 -7.90 6.98 -42.52
N GLU A 37 -6.96 6.90 -43.48
CA GLU A 37 -5.53 6.91 -43.16
C GLU A 37 -5.12 8.25 -42.52
N VAL A 38 -5.68 9.37 -43.00
CA VAL A 38 -5.49 10.70 -42.39
C VAL A 38 -6.04 10.74 -40.95
N HIS A 39 -7.24 10.22 -40.71
CA HIS A 39 -7.83 10.13 -39.37
C HIS A 39 -6.96 9.28 -38.42
N ILE A 40 -6.50 8.11 -38.87
CA ILE A 40 -5.58 7.24 -38.10
C ILE A 40 -4.28 7.96 -37.77
N ARG A 41 -3.67 8.65 -38.75
CA ARG A 41 -2.44 9.43 -38.55
C ARG A 41 -2.61 10.52 -37.50
N ARG A 42 -3.77 11.20 -37.51
CA ARG A 42 -4.09 12.24 -36.51
C ARG A 42 -4.33 11.64 -35.13
N ALA A 43 -5.10 10.56 -35.03
CA ALA A 43 -5.33 9.85 -33.78
C ALA A 43 -4.03 9.34 -33.15
N LEU A 44 -3.15 8.73 -33.95
CA LEU A 44 -1.81 8.34 -33.51
C LEU A 44 -0.96 9.55 -33.09
N SER A 45 -1.01 10.65 -33.84
CA SER A 45 -0.26 11.87 -33.46
C SER A 45 -0.71 12.42 -32.11
N LYS A 46 -2.01 12.36 -31.79
CA LYS A 46 -2.53 12.74 -30.47
C LYS A 46 -2.11 11.75 -29.39
N ALA A 47 -2.28 10.45 -29.65
CA ALA A 47 -1.92 9.40 -28.71
C ALA A 47 -0.41 9.31 -28.42
N LYS A 48 0.46 9.76 -29.34
CA LYS A 48 1.91 9.89 -29.12
C LYS A 48 2.29 11.06 -28.20
N GLY A 49 1.40 12.02 -28.00
CA GLY A 49 1.55 13.14 -27.06
C GLY A 49 1.15 12.74 -25.64
N ASN A 50 0.41 13.61 -24.96
CA ASN A 50 -0.19 13.31 -23.67
C ASN A 50 -1.45 12.46 -23.87
N VAL A 51 -1.56 11.37 -23.13
CA VAL A 51 -2.71 10.48 -23.18
C VAL A 51 -3.04 10.00 -21.78
N ASN A 52 -4.31 10.08 -21.42
CA ASN A 52 -4.86 9.53 -20.20
C ASN A 52 -5.71 8.29 -20.53
N PHE A 53 -5.63 7.29 -19.65
CA PHE A 53 -6.36 6.04 -19.71
C PHE A 53 -7.17 5.93 -18.43
N SER A 54 -8.47 5.69 -18.56
CA SER A 54 -9.36 5.50 -17.41
C SER A 54 -10.32 4.34 -17.66
N GLY A 55 -10.37 3.39 -16.74
CA GLY A 55 -11.20 2.19 -16.85
C GLY A 55 -10.67 1.04 -16.00
N ASP A 56 -11.06 -0.19 -16.34
CA ASP A 56 -10.96 -1.32 -15.41
C ASP A 56 -10.02 -2.41 -15.93
N VAL A 57 -9.46 -3.17 -15.00
CA VAL A 57 -8.73 -4.40 -15.28
C VAL A 57 -9.47 -5.58 -14.66
N THR A 58 -9.65 -6.63 -15.44
CA THR A 58 -10.31 -7.87 -14.99
C THR A 58 -9.36 -9.04 -15.22
N SER A 59 -9.18 -9.88 -14.21
CA SER A 59 -8.56 -11.20 -14.39
C SER A 59 -9.61 -12.21 -14.82
N ILE A 60 -9.26 -13.04 -15.80
CA ILE A 60 -10.12 -14.10 -16.35
C ILE A 60 -9.36 -15.42 -16.22
N TYR A 61 -9.88 -16.30 -15.37
CA TYR A 61 -9.32 -17.63 -15.13
C TYR A 61 -9.82 -18.60 -16.20
N ILE A 62 -8.88 -19.18 -16.95
CA ILE A 62 -9.18 -19.92 -18.19
C ILE A 62 -9.89 -21.24 -17.90
N ASP A 63 -9.48 -21.93 -16.83
CA ASP A 63 -9.97 -23.27 -16.51
C ASP A 63 -11.33 -23.25 -15.80
N ASP A 64 -11.58 -22.23 -14.98
CA ASP A 64 -12.77 -22.15 -14.13
C ASP A 64 -13.85 -21.22 -14.69
N ALA A 65 -13.55 -20.48 -15.77
CA ALA A 65 -14.40 -19.45 -16.37
C ALA A 65 -14.87 -18.38 -15.36
N GLU A 66 -14.07 -18.17 -14.31
CA GLU A 66 -14.27 -17.13 -13.31
C GLU A 66 -13.57 -15.84 -13.74
N SER A 67 -14.12 -14.71 -13.31
CA SER A 67 -13.53 -13.39 -13.53
C SER A 67 -13.53 -12.59 -12.26
N PHE A 68 -12.43 -11.91 -11.97
CA PHE A 68 -12.28 -11.05 -10.81
C PHE A 68 -11.93 -9.64 -11.24
N ASP A 69 -12.52 -8.68 -10.54
CA ASP A 69 -12.22 -7.28 -10.71
C ASP A 69 -10.89 -6.98 -10.01
N GLU A 70 -9.90 -6.54 -10.78
CA GLU A 70 -8.56 -6.18 -10.29
C GLU A 70 -8.47 -4.70 -9.90
N GLY A 71 -9.55 -3.94 -10.13
CA GLY A 71 -9.69 -2.54 -9.78
C GLY A 71 -9.79 -1.60 -10.97
N GLU A 72 -10.23 -0.39 -10.65
CA GLU A 72 -10.29 0.77 -11.53
C GLU A 72 -8.91 1.44 -11.59
N MET A 73 -8.56 1.96 -12.76
CA MET A 73 -7.31 2.66 -13.00
C MET A 73 -7.56 3.97 -13.71
N ASP A 74 -6.78 4.98 -13.32
CA ASP A 74 -6.69 6.27 -13.99
C ASP A 74 -5.22 6.64 -14.08
N PHE A 75 -4.69 6.74 -15.29
CA PHE A 75 -3.28 7.09 -15.47
C PHE A 75 -3.02 7.95 -16.69
N THR A 76 -2.15 8.94 -16.52
CA THR A 76 -1.74 9.89 -17.55
C THR A 76 -0.28 9.73 -17.88
N ILE A 77 0.01 9.52 -19.16
CA ILE A 77 1.38 9.47 -19.68
C ILE A 77 1.71 10.81 -20.32
N ALA A 78 2.67 11.52 -19.75
CA ALA A 78 3.25 12.74 -20.29
C ALA A 78 4.71 12.52 -20.69
N GLU A 79 5.35 13.54 -21.29
CA GLU A 79 6.75 13.43 -21.72
C GLU A 79 7.73 13.14 -20.56
N LYS A 80 7.45 13.68 -19.36
CA LYS A 80 8.35 13.65 -18.20
C LYS A 80 7.77 13.00 -16.94
N ALA A 81 6.52 12.55 -16.98
CA ALA A 81 5.89 11.93 -15.83
C ALA A 81 4.82 10.93 -16.24
N PHE A 82 4.53 10.04 -15.30
CA PHE A 82 3.46 9.08 -15.37
C PHE A 82 2.64 9.19 -14.08
N GLU A 83 1.47 9.82 -14.17
CA GLU A 83 0.51 9.86 -13.07
C GLU A 83 -0.28 8.56 -13.10
N TRP A 84 -0.40 7.90 -11.96
CA TRP A 84 -1.01 6.60 -11.85
C TRP A 84 -1.84 6.51 -10.58
N THR A 85 -3.11 6.22 -10.76
CA THR A 85 -4.03 5.94 -9.67
C THR A 85 -4.68 4.59 -9.91
N LYS A 86 -4.75 3.78 -8.86
CA LYS A 86 -5.48 2.51 -8.87
C LYS A 86 -6.35 2.41 -7.63
N THR A 87 -7.60 2.03 -7.83
CA THR A 87 -8.56 1.75 -6.75
C THR A 87 -9.07 0.33 -6.88
N TYR A 88 -8.98 -0.46 -5.81
CA TYR A 88 -9.40 -1.88 -5.82
C TYR A 88 -9.91 -2.31 -4.45
N GLN A 89 -10.62 -3.44 -4.38
CA GLN A 89 -11.01 -4.06 -3.11
C GLN A 89 -9.96 -5.10 -2.70
N ASP A 90 -9.44 -5.00 -1.49
CA ASP A 90 -8.54 -6.02 -0.95
C ASP A 90 -9.29 -7.31 -0.55
N ILE A 91 -8.55 -8.30 -0.04
CA ILE A 91 -9.10 -9.61 0.38
C ILE A 91 -10.17 -9.50 1.47
N ASN A 92 -10.15 -8.41 2.25
CA ASN A 92 -11.11 -8.13 3.32
C ASN A 92 -12.31 -7.31 2.81
N GLY A 93 -12.35 -6.98 1.51
CA GLY A 93 -13.40 -6.18 0.89
C GLY A 93 -13.26 -4.69 1.15
N ILE A 94 -12.10 -4.24 1.62
CA ILE A 94 -11.83 -2.83 1.91
C ILE A 94 -11.31 -2.18 0.63
N GLU A 95 -11.88 -1.03 0.26
CA GLU A 95 -11.41 -0.24 -0.87
C GLU A 95 -10.04 0.39 -0.54
N ARG A 96 -9.08 0.17 -1.42
CA ARG A 96 -7.72 0.70 -1.35
C ARG A 96 -7.46 1.54 -2.58
N THR A 97 -6.89 2.73 -2.38
CA THR A 97 -6.46 3.59 -3.46
C THR A 97 -4.97 3.88 -3.33
N PHE A 98 -4.23 3.65 -4.40
CA PHE A 98 -2.86 4.10 -4.56
C PHE A 98 -2.81 5.21 -5.59
N SER A 99 -2.03 6.26 -5.32
CA SER A 99 -1.83 7.36 -6.25
C SER A 99 -0.36 7.78 -6.24
N TYR A 100 0.30 7.66 -7.39
CA TYR A 100 1.70 7.99 -7.57
C TYR A 100 1.89 8.89 -8.79
N CYS A 101 2.81 9.85 -8.69
CA CYS A 101 3.39 10.50 -9.86
C CYS A 101 4.82 10.00 -10.02
N PHE A 102 5.02 9.13 -11.00
CA PHE A 102 6.31 8.52 -11.24
C PHE A 102 7.22 9.38 -12.13
N GLU A 103 8.50 9.40 -11.78
CA GLU A 103 9.61 9.93 -12.55
C GLU A 103 10.82 8.97 -12.52
N ALA A 104 11.82 9.22 -13.38
CA ALA A 104 13.04 8.43 -13.38
C ALA A 104 14.06 9.03 -12.40
N ASN A 105 14.59 8.22 -11.47
CA ASN A 105 15.71 8.65 -10.63
C ASN A 105 17.04 8.69 -11.39
N ASP A 106 18.13 9.08 -10.72
CA ASP A 106 19.48 9.17 -11.32
C ASP A 106 19.97 7.84 -11.93
N ALA A 107 19.48 6.69 -11.42
CA ALA A 107 19.80 5.36 -11.94
C ALA A 107 18.85 4.91 -13.07
N GLY A 108 17.88 5.74 -13.45
CA GLY A 108 16.82 5.46 -14.42
C GLY A 108 15.74 4.50 -13.90
N ASN A 109 15.69 4.27 -12.58
CA ASN A 109 14.65 3.46 -11.96
C ASN A 109 13.37 4.28 -11.76
N LEU A 110 12.25 3.57 -11.71
CA LEU A 110 10.94 4.11 -11.40
C LEU A 110 10.93 4.63 -9.96
N ALA A 111 10.59 5.90 -9.78
CA ALA A 111 10.59 6.55 -8.48
C ALA A 111 9.45 7.57 -8.37
N TYR A 112 9.08 7.96 -7.16
CA TYR A 112 8.02 8.93 -6.90
C TYR A 112 8.41 9.86 -5.75
N GLN A 113 7.90 11.08 -5.76
CA GLN A 113 8.11 12.01 -4.66
C GLN A 113 7.26 11.59 -3.47
N LYS A 114 7.88 11.51 -2.29
CA LYS A 114 7.22 11.28 -1.01
C LYS A 114 7.68 12.34 -0.02
N LEU A 115 6.77 12.73 0.86
CA LEU A 115 7.09 13.57 1.99
C LEU A 115 7.59 12.66 3.11
N THR A 116 8.85 12.79 3.48
CA THR A 116 9.42 12.00 4.58
C THR A 116 8.82 12.44 5.91
N LEU A 117 8.95 11.59 6.93
CA LEU A 117 8.57 11.96 8.30
C LEU A 117 9.30 13.20 8.82
N GLN A 118 10.41 13.63 8.21
CA GLN A 118 11.10 14.88 8.57
C GLN A 118 10.59 16.09 7.78
N ASN A 119 9.45 15.97 7.10
CA ASN A 119 8.85 17.02 6.25
C ASN A 119 9.80 17.46 5.12
N GLU A 120 10.59 16.53 4.61
CA GLU A 120 11.46 16.71 3.44
C GLU A 120 10.85 16.02 2.22
N VAL A 121 10.95 16.63 1.05
CA VAL A 121 10.49 16.02 -0.20
C VAL A 121 11.65 15.24 -0.77
N GLU A 122 11.50 13.91 -0.82
CA GLU A 122 12.51 13.01 -1.33
C GLU A 122 11.96 12.13 -2.44
N LEU A 123 12.84 11.74 -3.35
CA LEU A 123 12.51 10.83 -4.43
C LEU A 123 12.75 9.39 -3.95
N HIS A 124 11.66 8.64 -3.75
CA HIS A 124 11.70 7.25 -3.32
C HIS A 124 11.61 6.31 -4.51
N GLU A 125 12.51 5.33 -4.57
CA GLU A 125 12.43 4.26 -5.56
C GLU A 125 11.18 3.40 -5.31
N TYR A 126 10.43 3.12 -6.38
CA TYR A 126 9.26 2.27 -6.32
C TYR A 126 9.68 0.80 -6.39
N ASP A 127 9.38 0.04 -5.33
CA ASP A 127 9.77 -1.36 -5.17
C ASP A 127 8.64 -2.36 -5.53
N GLY A 128 7.55 -1.87 -6.13
CA GLY A 128 6.45 -2.69 -6.63
C GLY A 128 5.81 -3.60 -5.57
N LEU A 129 5.87 -3.22 -4.29
CA LEU A 129 5.29 -3.97 -3.16
C LEU A 129 5.70 -5.46 -3.14
N GLY A 130 6.97 -5.74 -3.46
CA GLY A 130 7.51 -7.11 -3.48
C GLY A 130 8.35 -7.46 -4.72
N ALA A 131 8.58 -6.50 -5.62
CA ALA A 131 9.51 -6.70 -6.72
C ALA A 131 10.92 -6.88 -6.14
N LYS A 132 11.52 -8.06 -6.37
CA LYS A 132 12.89 -8.38 -5.91
C LYS A 132 13.97 -7.55 -6.63
N LYS A 133 13.58 -6.63 -7.51
CA LYS A 133 14.44 -5.85 -8.39
C LYS A 133 13.83 -4.48 -8.63
N ALA A 134 14.70 -3.47 -8.73
CA ALA A 134 14.33 -2.13 -9.17
C ALA A 134 13.67 -2.14 -10.55
N LEU A 135 12.52 -1.48 -10.69
CA LEU A 135 11.82 -1.34 -11.96
C LEU A 135 12.40 -0.15 -12.75
N LYS A 136 12.58 -0.30 -14.07
CA LYS A 136 13.12 0.78 -14.93
C LYS A 136 12.01 1.66 -15.47
N TYR A 137 12.13 2.98 -15.31
CA TYR A 137 11.12 3.92 -15.82
C TYR A 137 10.88 3.74 -17.34
N SER A 138 11.95 3.49 -18.09
CA SER A 138 11.92 3.27 -19.54
C SER A 138 11.11 2.04 -19.96
N ASP A 139 10.89 1.10 -19.06
CA ASP A 139 10.27 -0.18 -19.39
C ASP A 139 8.77 -0.12 -19.06
N TYR A 140 8.39 0.58 -17.99
CA TYR A 140 7.02 0.56 -17.43
C TYR A 140 6.20 1.83 -17.72
N CYS A 141 6.83 2.99 -17.90
CA CYS A 141 6.12 4.28 -17.95
C CYS A 141 6.21 5.01 -19.30
N LEU A 142 6.80 4.39 -20.33
CA LEU A 142 6.84 5.00 -21.66
C LEU A 142 5.49 4.92 -22.37
N ASN A 143 5.16 5.98 -23.10
CA ASN A 143 3.99 6.00 -23.97
C ASN A 143 4.13 4.94 -25.08
N PRO A 144 3.30 3.88 -25.09
CA PRO A 144 3.44 2.77 -26.03
C PRO A 144 3.14 3.19 -27.48
N PHE A 145 2.32 4.21 -27.69
CA PHE A 145 1.97 4.70 -29.04
C PHE A 145 3.15 5.31 -29.79
N LYS A 146 4.24 5.71 -29.11
CA LYS A 146 5.45 6.25 -29.76
C LYS A 146 6.06 5.29 -30.79
N ASN A 147 5.87 3.98 -30.62
CA ASN A 147 6.42 2.95 -31.49
C ASN A 147 5.43 2.40 -32.53
N ILE A 148 4.23 2.98 -32.62
CA ILE A 148 3.14 2.54 -33.49
C ILE A 148 3.02 3.46 -34.70
N GLU A 149 2.97 2.85 -35.88
CA GLU A 149 2.75 3.53 -37.16
C GLU A 149 1.40 3.12 -37.77
N PRO A 150 0.82 3.93 -38.69
CA PRO A 150 -0.48 3.59 -39.30
C PRO A 150 -0.52 2.21 -39.96
N LYS A 151 0.61 1.77 -40.55
CA LYS A 151 0.76 0.45 -41.18
C LYS A 151 0.72 -0.72 -40.19
N ASP A 152 0.91 -0.44 -38.90
CA ASP A 152 0.89 -1.44 -37.83
C ASP A 152 -0.56 -1.68 -37.33
N LEU A 153 -1.56 -1.04 -37.93
CA LEU A 153 -2.97 -1.14 -37.56
C LEU A 153 -3.78 -1.88 -38.64
N THR A 154 -4.53 -2.89 -38.23
CA THR A 154 -5.44 -3.64 -39.11
C THR A 154 -6.87 -3.52 -38.60
N LEU A 155 -7.79 -3.10 -39.48
CA LEU A 155 -9.22 -3.01 -39.14
C LEU A 155 -9.83 -4.42 -39.16
N VAL A 156 -10.36 -4.86 -38.01
CA VAL A 156 -11.11 -6.12 -37.86
C VAL A 156 -12.38 -5.81 -37.07
N GLU A 157 -13.53 -6.16 -37.64
CA GLU A 157 -14.84 -6.04 -36.96
C GLU A 157 -15.11 -4.66 -36.33
N GLY A 158 -14.66 -3.59 -36.99
CA GLY A 158 -14.89 -2.21 -36.54
C GLY A 158 -13.89 -1.67 -35.50
N ARG A 159 -12.86 -2.45 -35.14
CA ARG A 159 -11.75 -2.00 -34.28
C ARG A 159 -10.41 -2.13 -34.99
N TYR A 160 -9.48 -1.25 -34.66
CA TYR A 160 -8.11 -1.31 -35.18
C TYR A 160 -7.23 -2.12 -34.25
N PHE A 161 -6.74 -3.27 -34.72
CA PHE A 161 -5.82 -4.12 -33.99
C PHE A 161 -4.38 -3.75 -34.31
N ILE A 162 -3.55 -3.69 -33.28
CA ILE A 162 -2.10 -3.48 -33.42
C ILE A 162 -1.44 -4.80 -33.83
N ASP A 163 -0.49 -4.74 -34.77
CA ASP A 163 0.33 -5.87 -35.21
C ASP A 163 0.96 -6.61 -34.02
N GLU A 164 0.91 -7.95 -34.05
CA GLU A 164 1.41 -8.82 -32.98
C GLU A 164 2.88 -8.58 -32.60
N LYS A 165 3.70 -8.04 -33.52
CA LYS A 165 5.12 -7.73 -33.26
C LYS A 165 5.30 -6.41 -32.52
N LYS A 166 4.23 -5.64 -32.38
CA LYS A 166 4.20 -4.30 -31.77
C LYS A 166 3.49 -4.27 -30.42
N VAL A 167 2.63 -5.24 -30.13
CA VAL A 167 1.86 -5.27 -28.85
C VAL A 167 2.76 -5.34 -27.61
N SER A 168 3.99 -5.85 -27.73
CA SER A 168 4.95 -5.88 -26.61
C SER A 168 5.32 -4.51 -26.06
N SER A 169 5.07 -3.43 -26.82
CA SER A 169 5.23 -2.04 -26.33
C SER A 169 4.31 -1.70 -25.15
N PHE A 170 3.22 -2.46 -24.94
CA PHE A 170 2.27 -2.27 -23.84
C PHE A 170 2.59 -3.12 -22.60
N ASN A 171 3.61 -3.98 -22.64
CA ASN A 171 3.91 -4.92 -21.56
C ASN A 171 4.15 -4.21 -20.23
N GLY A 172 5.07 -3.23 -20.19
CA GLY A 172 5.39 -2.57 -18.93
C GLY A 172 4.24 -1.76 -18.36
N LEU A 173 3.46 -1.08 -19.20
CA LEU A 173 2.24 -0.40 -18.78
C LEU A 173 1.27 -1.38 -18.12
N MET A 174 1.02 -2.53 -18.75
CA MET A 174 0.14 -3.55 -18.17
C MET A 174 0.73 -4.20 -16.90
N SER A 175 2.04 -4.43 -16.85
CA SER A 175 2.70 -4.98 -15.66
C SER A 175 2.56 -4.05 -14.46
N LEU A 176 2.80 -2.75 -14.64
CA LEU A 176 2.64 -1.75 -13.57
C LEU A 176 1.20 -1.73 -13.02
N ASN A 177 0.24 -1.86 -13.92
CA ASN A 177 -1.18 -1.90 -13.61
C ASN A 177 -1.61 -3.18 -12.85
N THR A 178 -0.78 -4.22 -12.80
CA THR A 178 -1.06 -5.39 -11.95
C THR A 178 -0.83 -5.16 -10.47
N THR A 179 -0.18 -4.06 -10.08
CA THR A 179 0.16 -3.78 -8.68
C THR A 179 -1.07 -3.84 -7.79
N THR A 180 -1.02 -4.65 -6.73
CA THR A 180 -1.94 -4.66 -5.57
C THR A 180 -1.11 -4.91 -4.30
N ASN A 181 -1.74 -4.95 -3.11
CA ASN A 181 -1.07 -4.98 -1.79
C ASN A 181 0.18 -5.90 -1.67
N TYR A 182 0.20 -7.05 -2.33
CA TYR A 182 1.30 -8.02 -2.23
C TYR A 182 1.75 -8.59 -3.57
N ASN A 183 1.16 -8.13 -4.67
CA ASN A 183 1.35 -8.74 -5.97
C ASN A 183 1.76 -7.69 -7.00
N PHE A 184 2.85 -8.00 -7.67
CA PHE A 184 3.27 -7.35 -8.89
C PHE A 184 3.63 -8.44 -9.89
N TYR A 185 3.14 -8.29 -11.11
CA TYR A 185 3.27 -9.29 -12.15
C TYR A 185 3.83 -8.68 -13.43
N ASP A 186 4.97 -9.19 -13.86
CA ASP A 186 5.41 -8.97 -15.23
C ASP A 186 4.50 -9.77 -16.18
N VAL A 187 3.84 -9.05 -17.09
CA VAL A 187 2.90 -9.63 -18.06
C VAL A 187 3.36 -9.40 -19.49
N GLU A 188 2.98 -10.33 -20.36
CA GLU A 188 3.14 -10.18 -21.80
C GLU A 188 1.79 -9.87 -22.43
N THR A 189 1.74 -8.85 -23.27
CA THR A 189 0.54 -8.47 -24.02
C THR A 189 0.33 -9.45 -25.18
N SER A 190 -0.89 -9.94 -25.35
CA SER A 190 -1.28 -10.82 -26.47
C SER A 190 -1.96 -10.03 -27.59
N SER A 191 -2.83 -9.07 -27.25
CA SER A 191 -3.56 -8.27 -28.23
C SER A 191 -3.87 -6.87 -27.72
N VAL A 192 -3.94 -5.92 -28.66
CA VAL A 192 -4.36 -4.54 -28.39
C VAL A 192 -5.30 -4.10 -29.50
N SER A 193 -6.48 -3.57 -29.14
CA SER A 193 -7.46 -3.06 -30.10
C SER A 193 -7.97 -1.67 -29.73
N LEU A 194 -8.16 -0.82 -30.73
CA LEU A 194 -8.51 0.59 -30.58
C LEU A 194 -9.82 0.90 -31.31
N ALA A 195 -10.73 1.63 -30.66
CA ALA A 195 -11.85 2.25 -31.34
C ALA A 195 -11.47 3.66 -31.82
N LEU A 196 -11.76 3.96 -33.09
CA LEU A 196 -11.53 5.29 -33.67
C LEU A 196 -12.84 6.10 -33.66
N ASN A 197 -12.78 7.35 -33.23
CA ASN A 197 -13.89 8.30 -33.34
C ASN A 197 -13.38 9.63 -33.90
N GLY A 198 -13.54 9.84 -35.21
CA GLY A 198 -13.00 10.99 -35.90
C GLY A 198 -11.46 10.98 -35.89
N ASP A 199 -10.86 12.02 -35.31
CA ASP A 199 -9.40 12.23 -35.27
C ASP A 199 -8.73 11.70 -33.98
N GLU A 200 -9.42 10.87 -33.20
CA GLU A 200 -9.00 10.41 -31.87
C GLU A 200 -9.34 8.92 -31.65
N PHE A 201 -8.49 8.20 -30.89
CA PHE A 201 -8.90 6.90 -30.35
C PHE A 201 -9.77 7.15 -29.12
N LYS A 202 -10.92 6.47 -29.06
CA LYS A 202 -11.90 6.65 -27.98
C LYS A 202 -11.64 5.70 -26.82
N ASP A 203 -11.34 4.45 -27.16
CA ASP A 203 -11.12 3.39 -26.19
C ASP A 203 -10.09 2.41 -26.71
N ILE A 204 -9.48 1.69 -25.78
CA ILE A 204 -8.46 0.67 -25.98
C ILE A 204 -8.81 -0.56 -25.15
N VAL A 205 -8.67 -1.73 -25.77
CA VAL A 205 -8.74 -3.02 -25.07
C VAL A 205 -7.37 -3.68 -25.17
N ILE A 206 -6.83 -4.10 -24.03
CA ILE A 206 -5.53 -4.77 -23.92
C ILE A 206 -5.74 -6.11 -23.23
N THR A 207 -5.36 -7.19 -23.89
CA THR A 207 -5.42 -8.55 -23.32
C THR A 207 -4.00 -9.08 -23.18
N THR A 208 -3.69 -9.73 -22.05
CA THR A 208 -2.39 -10.37 -21.81
C THR A 208 -2.36 -11.83 -22.27
N LYS A 209 -1.18 -12.44 -22.28
CA LYS A 209 -1.01 -13.88 -22.46
C LYS A 209 -1.34 -14.61 -21.15
N PRO A 210 -1.77 -15.87 -21.23
CA PRO A 210 -2.00 -16.71 -20.05
C PRO A 210 -0.77 -16.78 -19.14
N ARG A 211 -1.00 -16.69 -17.83
CA ARG A 211 0.03 -16.83 -16.81
C ARG A 211 -0.51 -17.55 -15.58
N LYS A 212 0.38 -18.19 -14.84
CA LYS A 212 0.03 -18.88 -13.60
C LYS A 212 -0.13 -17.88 -12.46
N ASP A 213 -1.22 -18.03 -11.72
CA ASP A 213 -1.30 -17.51 -10.36
C ASP A 213 -0.42 -18.36 -9.42
N VAL A 214 0.38 -17.70 -8.60
CA VAL A 214 1.24 -18.34 -7.60
C VAL A 214 0.71 -18.15 -6.18
N SER A 215 -0.25 -17.26 -6.00
CA SER A 215 -0.82 -16.86 -4.71
C SER A 215 -2.15 -17.57 -4.43
N PHE A 216 -2.92 -17.85 -5.49
CA PHE A 216 -4.09 -18.72 -5.46
C PHE A 216 -3.77 -19.99 -6.27
N ASP A 217 -4.45 -21.10 -5.99
CA ASP A 217 -4.24 -22.43 -6.61
C ASP A 217 -3.88 -22.31 -8.12
N PRO A 218 -2.91 -23.07 -8.68
CA PRO A 218 -2.26 -22.73 -9.94
C PRO A 218 -3.22 -22.91 -11.13
N ALA A 219 -4.00 -21.87 -11.40
CA ALA A 219 -4.83 -21.71 -12.58
C ALA A 219 -4.19 -20.69 -13.53
N ASP A 220 -4.26 -20.97 -14.83
CA ASP A 220 -3.81 -20.03 -15.85
C ASP A 220 -4.87 -18.93 -16.02
N PHE A 221 -4.48 -17.66 -15.90
CA PHE A 221 -5.36 -16.51 -16.10
C PHE A 221 -4.78 -15.52 -17.12
N VAL A 222 -5.67 -14.74 -17.74
CA VAL A 222 -5.33 -13.55 -18.53
C VAL A 222 -5.86 -12.30 -17.84
N LEU A 223 -5.23 -11.17 -18.12
CA LEU A 223 -5.80 -9.86 -17.80
C LEU A 223 -6.44 -9.30 -19.05
N ASP A 224 -7.67 -8.82 -18.91
CA ASP A 224 -8.38 -8.06 -19.92
C ASP A 224 -8.65 -6.66 -19.36
N ALA A 225 -8.13 -5.65 -20.04
CA ALA A 225 -8.18 -4.27 -19.61
C ALA A 225 -8.91 -3.42 -20.65
N ASN A 226 -9.84 -2.59 -20.19
CA ASN A 226 -10.63 -1.73 -21.04
C ASN A 226 -10.55 -0.28 -20.54
N PHE A 227 -9.90 0.57 -21.33
CA PHE A 227 -9.71 1.97 -20.97
C PHE A 227 -10.36 2.89 -21.99
N THR A 228 -11.04 3.92 -21.49
CA THR A 228 -11.36 5.11 -22.26
C THR A 228 -10.11 5.98 -22.36
N LEU A 229 -9.89 6.58 -23.54
CA LEU A 229 -8.75 7.44 -23.80
C LEU A 229 -9.15 8.92 -23.82
N TYR A 230 -8.34 9.73 -23.15
CA TYR A 230 -8.47 11.18 -23.15
C TYR A 230 -7.13 11.84 -23.53
N TYR A 231 -7.19 13.04 -24.12
CA TYR A 231 -6.03 13.74 -24.66
C TYR A 231 -5.87 15.13 -24.03
N PRO A 232 -5.33 15.21 -22.80
CA PRO A 232 -5.17 16.48 -22.10
C PRO A 232 -4.16 17.40 -22.81
N SER A 233 -4.50 18.69 -22.94
CA SER A 233 -3.62 19.68 -23.57
C SER A 233 -2.41 20.06 -22.71
N GLU A 234 -2.57 20.01 -21.39
CA GLU A 234 -1.52 20.24 -20.40
C GLU A 234 -1.67 19.18 -19.29
N VAL A 235 -0.53 18.64 -18.84
CA VAL A 235 -0.46 17.78 -17.65
C VAL A 235 0.40 18.54 -16.66
N THR A 236 -0.24 19.07 -15.61
CA THR A 236 0.46 19.72 -14.50
C THR A 236 0.73 18.68 -13.43
N ILE A 237 1.98 18.20 -13.41
CA ILE A 237 2.49 17.40 -12.31
C ILE A 237 2.44 18.27 -11.05
N GLU A 238 1.62 17.88 -10.08
CA GLU A 238 1.67 18.49 -8.76
C GLU A 238 2.98 18.09 -8.10
N ASN A 239 3.91 19.04 -7.99
CA ASN A 239 5.12 18.84 -7.20
C ASN A 239 4.71 18.78 -5.73
N LEU A 240 5.15 17.73 -5.05
CA LEU A 240 4.95 17.63 -3.62
C LEU A 240 5.76 18.73 -2.93
N THR A 241 5.12 19.48 -2.04
CA THR A 241 5.79 20.52 -1.27
C THR A 241 5.75 20.21 0.21
N LYS A 242 6.79 20.65 0.93
CA LYS A 242 6.85 20.59 2.40
C LYS A 242 5.62 21.26 3.02
N LYS A 243 5.16 20.74 4.16
CA LYS A 243 4.17 21.40 5.00
C LYS A 243 4.79 22.68 5.56
N GLU A 244 4.01 23.76 5.53
CA GLU A 244 4.41 25.06 6.05
C GLU A 244 4.55 25.02 7.58
N HIS A 245 5.69 25.52 8.08
CA HIS A 245 5.93 25.68 9.50
C HIS A 245 5.19 26.89 10.07
N LYS A 246 4.60 26.73 11.26
CA LYS A 246 3.87 27.75 12.02
C LYS A 246 4.34 27.77 13.47
N ALA A 247 4.11 28.90 14.16
CA ALA A 247 4.55 29.08 15.54
C ALA A 247 3.98 28.03 16.52
N GLU A 248 2.80 27.46 16.27
CA GLU A 248 2.30 26.34 17.09
C GLU A 248 3.12 25.06 16.97
N HIS A 249 3.88 24.86 15.89
CA HIS A 249 4.72 23.68 15.70
C HIS A 249 5.94 23.71 16.63
N ASP A 250 6.47 24.89 16.96
CA ASP A 250 7.50 25.03 17.99
C ASP A 250 7.01 24.59 19.37
N VAL A 251 5.75 24.89 19.69
CA VAL A 251 5.13 24.45 20.97
C VAL A 251 5.04 22.93 21.02
N LEU A 252 4.59 22.30 19.94
CA LEU A 252 4.50 20.85 19.86
C LEU A 252 5.88 20.18 19.91
N LYS A 253 6.87 20.74 19.21
CA LYS A 253 8.26 20.25 19.21
C LYS A 253 8.85 20.22 20.62
N VAL A 254 8.72 21.31 21.36
CA VAL A 254 9.21 21.38 22.76
C VAL A 254 8.48 20.35 23.63
N ALA A 255 7.18 20.13 23.39
CA ALA A 255 6.42 19.12 24.13
C ALA A 255 6.88 17.68 23.80
N PHE A 256 7.21 17.39 22.54
CA PHE A 256 7.82 16.13 22.13
C PHE A 256 9.16 15.91 22.82
N GLU A 257 10.07 16.89 22.78
CA GLU A 257 11.39 16.81 23.44
C GLU A 257 11.26 16.51 24.93
N LYS A 258 10.35 17.21 25.63
CA LYS A 258 10.09 16.99 27.06
C LYS A 258 9.54 15.59 27.37
N LEU A 259 8.61 15.08 26.56
CA LEU A 259 8.05 13.75 26.79
C LEU A 259 9.08 12.66 26.45
N GLN A 260 9.84 12.82 25.37
CA GLN A 260 10.90 11.89 24.99
C GLN A 260 11.97 11.79 26.09
N GLU A 261 12.39 12.91 26.69
CA GLU A 261 13.35 12.92 27.80
C GLU A 261 12.85 12.15 29.02
N LYS A 262 11.54 12.25 29.34
CA LYS A 262 10.90 11.49 30.43
C LYS A 262 10.93 9.97 30.17
N ILE A 263 10.82 9.55 28.90
CA ILE A 263 10.75 8.15 28.49
C ILE A 263 12.16 7.52 28.41
N GLN A 264 13.10 8.13 27.69
CA GLN A 264 14.40 7.51 27.38
C GLN A 264 15.30 7.27 28.59
N THR A 265 15.14 8.06 29.66
CA THR A 265 16.10 8.09 30.77
C THR A 265 15.61 7.37 32.02
N GLN A 266 14.35 6.94 32.06
CA GLN A 266 13.70 6.49 33.30
C GLN A 266 12.88 5.21 33.09
N ASN A 267 12.56 4.55 34.19
CA ASN A 267 11.48 3.57 34.19
C ASN A 267 10.15 4.33 34.09
N TYR A 268 9.18 3.82 33.36
CA TYR A 268 7.87 4.47 33.23
C TYR A 268 6.79 3.45 32.91
N THR A 269 5.54 3.86 33.13
CA THR A 269 4.37 3.09 32.73
C THR A 269 3.52 3.95 31.79
N ILE A 270 3.10 3.36 30.67
CA ILE A 270 2.10 3.94 29.78
C ILE A 270 0.80 3.20 30.04
N SER A 271 -0.23 3.92 30.49
CA SER A 271 -1.59 3.42 30.57
C SER A 271 -2.26 3.63 29.23
N THR A 272 -2.74 2.56 28.61
CA THR A 272 -3.54 2.61 27.39
C THR A 272 -5.01 2.46 27.75
N ARG A 273 -5.85 3.31 27.18
CA ARG A 273 -7.30 3.16 27.14
C ARG A 273 -7.72 3.00 25.70
N ASP A 274 -8.41 1.91 25.41
CA ASP A 274 -8.88 1.52 24.09
C ASP A 274 -10.41 1.52 24.11
N VAL A 275 -11.03 2.24 23.18
CA VAL A 275 -12.46 2.50 23.15
C VAL A 275 -12.97 2.37 21.72
N THR A 276 -13.90 1.45 21.50
CA THR A 276 -14.60 1.33 20.21
C THR A 276 -15.48 2.54 19.95
N ASP A 277 -15.68 2.90 18.69
CA ASP A 277 -16.50 4.04 18.27
C ASP A 277 -17.97 3.93 18.74
N ASP A 278 -18.51 2.71 18.82
CA ASP A 278 -19.84 2.44 19.37
C ASP A 278 -19.90 2.48 20.90
N GLY A 279 -18.73 2.50 21.56
CA GLY A 279 -18.57 2.52 23.02
C GLY A 279 -18.90 1.19 23.69
N ASP A 280 -19.08 0.11 22.94
CA ASP A 280 -19.40 -1.22 23.47
C ASP A 280 -18.20 -1.86 24.19
N ILE A 281 -16.98 -1.46 23.81
CA ILE A 281 -15.74 -1.93 24.40
C ILE A 281 -14.95 -0.74 24.94
N ASP A 282 -14.56 -0.83 26.23
CA ASP A 282 -13.63 0.08 26.90
C ASP A 282 -12.61 -0.78 27.65
N LEU A 283 -11.42 -0.92 27.06
CA LEU A 283 -10.30 -1.65 27.64
C LEU A 283 -9.31 -0.68 28.29
N THR A 284 -8.67 -1.13 29.37
CA THR A 284 -7.54 -0.41 29.96
C THR A 284 -6.47 -1.42 30.35
N TYR A 285 -5.24 -1.10 29.99
CA TYR A 285 -4.05 -1.90 30.25
C TYR A 285 -2.83 -0.98 30.36
N ASN A 286 -1.70 -1.55 30.73
CA ASN A 286 -0.46 -0.86 30.97
C ASN A 286 0.69 -1.54 30.25
N THR A 287 1.48 -0.72 29.60
CA THR A 287 2.84 -1.05 29.16
C THR A 287 3.83 -0.52 30.18
N PHE A 288 4.65 -1.39 30.74
CA PHE A 288 5.69 -1.09 31.71
C PHE A 288 7.04 -1.13 31.03
N ALA A 289 7.86 -0.11 31.27
CA ALA A 289 9.24 -0.04 30.80
C ALA A 289 10.17 0.16 31.99
N THR A 290 11.20 -0.65 32.05
CA THR A 290 12.31 -0.53 33.01
C THR A 290 13.63 -0.57 32.27
N LYS A 291 14.73 -0.27 32.95
CA LYS A 291 16.08 -0.40 32.37
C LYS A 291 16.32 -1.75 31.69
N ASP A 292 15.83 -2.84 32.27
CA ASP A 292 16.21 -4.20 31.87
C ASP A 292 15.07 -4.97 31.20
N ALA A 293 13.85 -4.41 31.12
CA ALA A 293 12.72 -5.11 30.53
C ALA A 293 11.50 -4.22 30.22
N PHE A 294 10.70 -4.68 29.27
CA PHE A 294 9.36 -4.19 28.92
C PHE A 294 8.32 -5.28 29.16
N TYR A 295 7.10 -4.89 29.54
CA TYR A 295 6.00 -5.82 29.77
C TYR A 295 4.67 -5.14 29.49
N CYS A 296 3.71 -5.84 28.90
CA CYS A 296 2.35 -5.35 28.71
C CYS A 296 1.39 -6.24 29.48
N ASP A 297 0.55 -5.67 30.36
CA ASP A 297 -0.46 -6.41 31.11
C ASP A 297 -1.79 -6.58 30.35
N PHE A 298 -1.77 -6.38 29.02
CA PHE A 298 -2.96 -6.54 28.17
C PHE A 298 -3.65 -7.88 28.40
N ARG A 299 -4.98 -7.83 28.31
CA ARG A 299 -5.94 -8.64 29.07
C ARG A 299 -5.59 -10.15 29.15
N PRO A 300 -5.20 -10.64 30.35
CA PRO A 300 -5.07 -12.06 30.70
C PRO A 300 -6.31 -12.93 30.48
N GLN A 301 -7.45 -12.29 30.28
CA GLN A 301 -8.75 -12.95 30.21
C GLN A 301 -8.98 -13.58 28.82
N ILE A 302 -8.23 -13.12 27.83
CA ILE A 302 -8.27 -13.60 26.45
C ILE A 302 -7.15 -14.62 26.24
N GLU A 303 -5.96 -14.33 26.77
CA GLU A 303 -4.79 -15.20 26.66
C GLU A 303 -4.23 -15.64 28.01
N SER A 304 -3.70 -16.87 28.08
CA SER A 304 -3.07 -17.40 29.31
C SER A 304 -1.72 -16.74 29.67
N TYR A 305 -1.23 -15.84 28.82
CA TYR A 305 0.04 -15.15 28.95
C TYR A 305 -0.08 -13.66 28.63
N CYS A 306 0.95 -12.91 29.02
CA CYS A 306 1.20 -11.55 28.58
C CYS A 306 2.53 -11.49 27.81
N LEU A 307 2.74 -10.43 27.05
CA LEU A 307 3.93 -10.24 26.24
C LEU A 307 4.90 -9.23 26.88
N GLY A 308 6.18 -9.38 26.56
CA GLY A 308 7.20 -8.44 26.97
C GLY A 308 8.56 -8.75 26.39
N TYR A 309 9.54 -7.95 26.79
CA TYR A 309 10.92 -8.05 26.36
C TYR A 309 11.87 -8.02 27.55
N ASN A 310 12.81 -8.94 27.64
CA ASN A 310 13.86 -8.92 28.67
C ASN A 310 15.21 -8.64 28.02
N LYS A 311 16.02 -7.82 28.69
CA LYS A 311 17.38 -7.56 28.26
C LYS A 311 18.24 -8.82 28.45
N GLY A 312 18.83 -9.29 27.36
CA GLY A 312 19.76 -10.42 27.32
C GLY A 312 21.20 -10.00 27.64
N GLY A 313 22.09 -10.99 27.73
CA GLY A 313 23.52 -10.75 27.94
C GLY A 313 24.25 -10.14 26.73
N ASP A 314 23.59 -10.06 25.58
CA ASP A 314 24.03 -9.37 24.36
C ASP A 314 23.61 -7.88 24.34
N ASP A 315 23.12 -7.37 25.46
CA ASP A 315 22.57 -6.03 25.65
C ASP A 315 21.29 -5.72 24.84
N LYS A 316 20.70 -6.72 24.17
CA LYS A 316 19.47 -6.58 23.38
C LYS A 316 18.23 -7.05 24.14
N PHE A 317 17.05 -6.69 23.66
CA PHE A 317 15.78 -7.03 24.26
C PHE A 317 15.14 -8.22 23.52
N HIS A 318 14.92 -9.33 24.24
CA HIS A 318 14.42 -10.59 23.70
C HIS A 318 12.94 -10.77 24.04
N TRP A 319 12.13 -11.03 23.03
CA TRP A 319 10.68 -11.18 23.15
C TRP A 319 10.31 -12.45 23.91
N PHE A 320 9.35 -12.36 24.82
CA PHE A 320 8.86 -13.49 25.59
C PHE A 320 7.34 -13.46 25.81
N ARG A 321 6.80 -14.64 26.14
CA ARG A 321 5.50 -14.84 26.78
C ARG A 321 5.69 -15.13 28.27
N TYR A 322 5.00 -14.39 29.13
CA TYR A 322 4.92 -14.67 30.57
C TYR A 322 3.56 -15.24 30.91
N TYR A 323 3.51 -16.48 31.36
CA TYR A 323 2.27 -17.17 31.67
C TYR A 323 1.73 -16.76 33.04
N ILE A 324 0.54 -16.19 33.04
CA ILE A 324 -0.16 -15.71 34.25
C ILE A 324 -1.23 -16.67 34.73
N PHE A 325 -1.62 -17.61 33.85
CA PHE A 325 -2.43 -18.79 34.15
C PHE A 325 -1.78 -20.04 33.54
N ASP A 326 -2.15 -21.22 34.03
CA ASP A 326 -1.73 -22.47 33.41
C ASP A 326 -2.31 -22.57 31.99
N ASN A 327 -1.44 -22.69 30.99
CA ASN A 327 -1.84 -22.99 29.63
C ASN A 327 -2.02 -24.50 29.47
N LYS A 328 -3.19 -24.95 28.98
CA LYS A 328 -3.56 -26.35 28.92
C LYS A 328 -4.00 -26.77 27.52
N LYS A 329 -3.66 -27.99 27.12
CA LYS A 329 -4.22 -28.65 25.94
C LYS A 329 -5.73 -28.93 26.16
N PRO A 330 -6.50 -29.21 25.09
CA PRO A 330 -7.91 -29.59 25.20
C PRO A 330 -8.17 -30.83 26.08
N ASN A 331 -7.17 -31.70 26.24
CA ASN A 331 -7.25 -32.88 27.11
C ASN A 331 -6.97 -32.58 28.60
N GLY A 332 -6.73 -31.32 28.97
CA GLY A 332 -6.46 -30.88 30.34
C GLY A 332 -4.98 -30.91 30.78
N GLU A 333 -4.06 -31.40 29.94
CA GLU A 333 -2.63 -31.42 30.22
C GLU A 333 -2.04 -30.00 30.22
N VAL A 334 -1.31 -29.62 31.27
CA VAL A 334 -0.62 -28.33 31.38
C VAL A 334 0.62 -28.33 30.48
N ILE A 335 0.68 -27.39 29.52
CA ILE A 335 1.82 -27.16 28.62
C ILE A 335 2.81 -26.21 29.29
N ASN A 336 2.31 -25.10 29.84
CA ASN A 336 3.09 -24.09 30.56
C ASN A 336 2.35 -23.74 31.85
N LYS A 337 3.09 -23.64 32.94
CA LYS A 337 2.56 -23.29 34.26
C LYS A 337 2.51 -21.78 34.41
N LYS A 338 1.63 -21.33 35.30
CA LYS A 338 1.70 -19.97 35.81
C LYS A 338 3.10 -19.66 36.35
N GLY A 339 3.68 -18.57 35.88
CA GLY A 339 5.02 -18.09 36.20
C GLY A 339 6.08 -18.46 35.16
N ASP A 340 5.78 -19.34 34.20
CA ASP A 340 6.73 -19.72 33.15
C ASP A 340 6.98 -18.54 32.19
N VAL A 341 8.23 -18.40 31.75
CA VAL A 341 8.67 -17.48 30.69
C VAL A 341 9.11 -18.31 29.49
N VAL A 342 8.55 -18.03 28.32
CA VAL A 342 8.91 -18.68 27.06
C VAL A 342 9.37 -17.63 26.07
N TYR A 343 10.63 -17.71 25.67
CA TYR A 343 11.22 -16.82 24.68
C TYR A 343 10.84 -17.24 23.26
N PHE A 344 10.63 -16.26 22.39
CA PHE A 344 10.43 -16.51 20.98
C PHE A 344 11.74 -16.84 20.29
N ASP A 345 11.72 -17.83 19.40
CA ASP A 345 12.88 -18.21 18.60
C ASP A 345 13.16 -17.15 17.52
N PRO A 346 14.34 -16.50 17.53
CA PRO A 346 14.72 -15.51 16.53
C PRO A 346 14.82 -16.06 15.11
N VAL A 347 15.07 -17.37 14.94
CA VAL A 347 15.12 -18.00 13.61
C VAL A 347 13.73 -18.03 12.97
N ASN A 348 12.72 -18.32 13.78
CA ASN A 348 11.34 -18.45 13.32
C ASN A 348 10.55 -17.11 13.39
N ASN A 349 11.01 -16.15 14.18
CA ASN A 349 10.37 -14.84 14.37
C ASN A 349 11.37 -13.68 14.24
N PRO A 350 12.09 -13.57 13.12
CA PRO A 350 13.23 -12.66 13.00
C PRO A 350 12.85 -11.18 13.12
N LYS A 351 11.59 -10.81 12.82
CA LYS A 351 11.12 -9.41 12.86
C LYS A 351 10.92 -8.87 14.28
N ASN A 352 10.47 -9.70 15.21
CA ASN A 352 10.00 -9.25 16.52
C ASN A 352 10.81 -9.82 17.69
N ALA A 353 11.64 -10.84 17.46
CA ALA A 353 12.27 -11.60 18.54
C ALA A 353 13.34 -10.83 19.31
N ILE A 354 14.10 -9.94 18.65
CA ILE A 354 15.23 -9.24 19.25
C ILE A 354 15.23 -7.77 18.78
N HIS A 355 15.26 -6.85 19.72
CA HIS A 355 15.24 -5.40 19.47
C HIS A 355 16.30 -4.65 20.30
N GLU A 356 16.66 -3.45 19.86
CA GLU A 356 17.29 -2.46 20.71
C GLU A 356 16.22 -1.76 21.57
N ARG A 357 16.62 -1.08 22.64
CA ARG A 357 15.66 -0.38 23.53
C ARG A 357 14.82 0.64 22.75
N GLU A 358 15.48 1.45 21.93
CA GLU A 358 14.86 2.53 21.16
C GLU A 358 13.81 2.04 20.16
N ASP A 359 13.91 0.79 19.69
CA ASP A 359 12.89 0.20 18.82
C ASP A 359 11.56 -0.08 19.55
N LEU A 360 11.60 -0.24 20.88
CA LEU A 360 10.46 -0.61 21.73
C LEU A 360 9.80 0.61 22.39
N GLU A 361 10.50 1.73 22.47
CA GLU A 361 9.99 2.96 23.09
C GLU A 361 9.24 3.81 22.06
N PRO A 362 8.25 4.61 22.52
CA PRO A 362 7.71 5.68 21.69
C PRO A 362 8.81 6.64 21.22
N ASP A 363 8.77 6.97 19.94
CA ASP A 363 9.66 7.93 19.30
C ASP A 363 8.84 9.13 18.82
N LEU A 364 9.03 10.27 19.49
CA LEU A 364 8.37 11.53 19.22
C LEU A 364 9.28 12.52 18.46
N LEU A 365 10.51 12.12 18.12
CA LEU A 365 11.53 13.00 17.53
C LEU A 365 11.87 12.62 16.08
N SER A 366 11.50 11.42 15.64
CA SER A 366 11.69 10.97 14.26
C SER A 366 10.62 11.44 13.27
N PHE A 367 9.74 12.36 13.67
CA PHE A 367 8.83 13.03 12.76
C PHE A 367 8.65 14.53 13.04
N ALA A 368 8.22 15.25 12.02
CA ALA A 368 8.12 16.69 11.99
C ALA A 368 6.79 17.19 12.60
N PRO A 369 6.79 18.22 13.46
CA PRO A 369 5.57 18.79 14.04
C PRO A 369 4.66 19.45 12.99
N GLU A 370 5.17 19.77 11.80
CA GLU A 370 4.44 20.42 10.69
C GLU A 370 3.29 19.58 10.14
N PHE A 371 3.27 18.27 10.41
CA PHE A 371 2.15 17.40 10.08
C PHE A 371 0.90 17.65 10.92
N PHE A 372 1.03 18.38 12.02
CA PHE A 372 -0.03 18.55 13.00
C PHE A 372 -0.73 19.90 12.86
N SER A 373 -2.05 19.86 12.98
CA SER A 373 -2.91 21.04 13.08
C SER A 373 -3.37 21.24 14.51
N LYS A 374 -3.26 22.47 15.01
CA LYS A 374 -3.77 22.84 16.33
C LYS A 374 -5.28 23.00 16.30
N THR A 375 -5.95 22.33 17.22
CA THR A 375 -7.41 22.40 17.44
C THR A 375 -7.79 23.65 18.24
N ALA A 376 -9.08 24.01 18.22
CA ALA A 376 -9.62 25.09 19.04
C ALA A 376 -9.41 24.89 20.55
N LYS A 377 -9.24 23.64 21.01
CA LYS A 377 -8.98 23.28 22.41
C LYS A 377 -7.49 23.33 22.78
N GLY A 378 -6.61 23.60 21.82
CA GLY A 378 -5.15 23.63 22.04
C GLY A 378 -4.43 22.30 21.82
N ASN A 379 -5.17 21.22 21.53
CA ASN A 379 -4.62 19.90 21.17
C ASN A 379 -4.13 19.87 19.71
N PHE A 380 -3.34 18.87 19.34
CA PHE A 380 -2.80 18.70 18.00
C PHE A 380 -3.32 17.41 17.35
N LEU A 381 -3.60 17.44 16.05
CA LEU A 381 -4.00 16.27 15.28
C LEU A 381 -3.31 16.20 13.91
N CYS A 382 -3.03 14.99 13.45
CA CYS A 382 -2.58 14.67 12.10
C CYS A 382 -3.52 13.61 11.52
N SER A 383 -4.05 13.88 10.32
CA SER A 383 -4.83 12.92 9.52
C SER A 383 -4.30 12.88 8.08
N ASN A 384 -3.01 13.17 7.90
CA ASN A 384 -2.38 13.11 6.59
C ASN A 384 -2.15 11.64 6.21
N PRO A 385 -2.86 11.06 5.22
CA PRO A 385 -2.75 9.65 4.88
C PRO A 385 -1.33 9.23 4.50
N ASP A 386 -0.50 10.15 4.02
CA ASP A 386 0.89 9.87 3.60
C ASP A 386 1.83 9.52 4.76
N VAL A 387 1.49 9.92 6.00
CA VAL A 387 2.41 9.80 7.15
C VAL A 387 1.73 9.33 8.43
N VAL A 388 0.40 9.37 8.52
CA VAL A 388 -0.33 9.13 9.77
C VAL A 388 -0.06 7.73 10.34
N GLU A 389 -0.01 6.72 9.48
CA GLU A 389 0.24 5.33 9.87
C GLU A 389 1.69 5.12 10.33
N GLU A 390 2.66 5.74 9.65
CA GLU A 390 4.07 5.70 10.05
C GLU A 390 4.31 6.41 11.39
N ILE A 391 3.68 7.57 11.58
CA ILE A 391 3.72 8.30 12.86
C ILE A 391 3.05 7.46 13.96
N HIS A 392 1.89 6.84 13.69
CA HIS A 392 1.22 5.94 14.62
C HIS A 392 2.18 4.85 15.12
N ARG A 393 2.89 4.16 14.21
CA ARG A 393 3.86 3.11 14.59
C ARG A 393 5.02 3.62 15.43
N LEU A 394 5.40 4.89 15.30
CA LEU A 394 6.49 5.48 16.10
C LEU A 394 6.05 5.84 17.52
N ILE A 395 4.85 6.40 17.69
CA ILE A 395 4.41 6.95 18.99
C ILE A 395 3.79 5.92 19.92
N THR A 396 3.45 4.76 19.38
CA THR A 396 2.68 3.73 20.06
C THR A 396 3.60 2.85 20.95
N PRO A 397 3.14 2.41 22.15
CA PRO A 397 3.90 1.47 22.97
C PRO A 397 4.19 0.13 22.27
N PHE A 398 5.25 -0.59 22.66
CA PHE A 398 5.71 -1.79 21.94
C PHE A 398 4.64 -2.83 21.61
N TYR A 399 3.63 -3.03 22.48
CA TYR A 399 2.60 -4.04 22.29
C TYR A 399 1.69 -3.67 21.12
N ASP A 400 1.13 -2.46 21.17
CA ASP A 400 0.22 -1.91 20.17
C ASP A 400 0.97 -1.64 18.84
N LYS A 401 2.27 -1.28 18.91
CA LYS A 401 3.13 -1.01 17.75
C LYS A 401 3.30 -2.23 16.84
N GLN A 402 3.12 -3.42 17.41
CA GLN A 402 3.29 -4.70 16.72
C GLN A 402 1.99 -5.22 16.10
N ASP A 403 0.86 -4.55 16.33
CA ASP A 403 -0.38 -4.92 15.68
C ASP A 403 -0.35 -4.46 14.22
N GLU A 404 -0.32 -5.45 13.31
CA GLU A 404 -0.28 -5.21 11.88
C GLU A 404 -1.66 -4.98 11.26
N TYR A 405 -2.73 -5.15 12.04
CA TYR A 405 -4.11 -5.11 11.54
C TYR A 405 -4.82 -3.80 11.84
N TYR A 406 -4.25 -2.95 12.71
CA TYR A 406 -4.74 -1.58 12.89
C TYR A 406 -4.13 -0.64 11.87
N VAL A 407 -4.99 0.05 11.12
CA VAL A 407 -4.61 1.13 10.21
C VAL A 407 -5.08 2.45 10.80
N ALA A 408 -4.14 3.32 11.17
CA ALA A 408 -4.45 4.62 11.74
C ALA A 408 -4.92 5.61 10.66
N ASP A 409 -5.99 6.34 10.94
CA ASP A 409 -6.46 7.46 10.11
C ASP A 409 -6.21 8.83 10.77
N LYS A 410 -5.84 8.82 12.06
CA LYS A 410 -5.64 10.01 12.87
C LYS A 410 -4.71 9.73 14.03
N VAL A 411 -3.71 10.59 14.19
CA VAL A 411 -2.87 10.69 15.39
C VAL A 411 -3.20 11.98 16.12
N PHE A 412 -3.21 11.95 17.46
CA PHE A 412 -3.49 13.12 18.28
C PHE A 412 -2.58 13.26 19.49
N PHE A 413 -2.39 14.51 19.92
CA PHE A 413 -1.72 14.91 21.15
C PHE A 413 -2.59 15.87 21.94
N ASN A 414 -3.00 15.46 23.14
CA ASN A 414 -3.75 16.29 24.08
C ASN A 414 -2.79 17.06 24.97
N MET A 415 -2.98 18.36 25.04
CA MET A 415 -2.08 19.28 25.73
C MET A 415 -2.71 19.76 27.04
N ASN A 416 -1.91 19.85 28.10
CA ASN A 416 -2.33 20.48 29.34
C ASN A 416 -2.20 22.03 29.28
N ALA A 417 -2.59 22.70 30.35
CA ALA A 417 -2.51 24.17 30.46
C ALA A 417 -1.08 24.74 30.38
N GLU A 418 -0.06 23.92 30.62
CA GLU A 418 1.37 24.28 30.56
C GLU A 418 2.00 23.96 29.20
N SER A 419 1.19 23.56 28.20
CA SER A 419 1.63 23.12 26.88
C SER A 419 2.55 21.89 26.92
N GLU A 420 2.32 20.98 27.87
CA GLU A 420 2.92 19.64 27.86
C GLU A 420 1.90 18.60 27.39
N ILE A 421 2.38 17.49 26.83
CA ILE A 421 1.54 16.36 26.43
C ILE A 421 1.00 15.68 27.70
N GLU A 422 -0.33 15.71 27.86
CA GLU A 422 -1.05 15.00 28.92
C GLU A 422 -1.36 13.57 28.49
N SER A 423 -1.79 13.40 27.24
CA SER A 423 -2.04 12.11 26.60
C SER A 423 -1.84 12.22 25.09
N TRP A 424 -1.60 11.10 24.44
CA TRP A 424 -1.50 11.01 22.99
C TRP A 424 -2.12 9.71 22.51
N GLY A 425 -2.22 9.52 21.20
CA GLY A 425 -2.72 8.26 20.69
C GLY A 425 -3.15 8.36 19.25
N PHE A 426 -3.96 7.39 18.85
CA PHE A 426 -4.45 7.29 17.49
C PHE A 426 -5.90 6.81 17.47
N HIS A 427 -6.55 7.07 16.35
CA HIS A 427 -7.79 6.40 15.96
C HIS A 427 -7.49 5.61 14.69
N GLY A 428 -8.02 4.39 14.63
CA GLY A 428 -7.74 3.49 13.52
C GLY A 428 -8.81 2.43 13.38
N TYR A 429 -8.76 1.74 12.25
CA TYR A 429 -9.66 0.64 11.92
C TYR A 429 -8.92 -0.69 12.04
N SER A 430 -9.52 -1.64 12.76
CA SER A 430 -9.06 -3.03 12.83
C SER A 430 -9.56 -3.80 11.62
N GLU A 431 -8.65 -4.24 10.76
CA GLU A 431 -8.98 -5.05 9.59
C GLU A 431 -9.52 -6.43 9.96
N ILE A 432 -9.15 -6.95 11.14
CA ILE A 432 -9.62 -8.24 11.64
C ILE A 432 -11.02 -8.13 12.23
N GLU A 433 -11.23 -7.13 13.08
CA GLU A 433 -12.47 -7.04 13.88
C GLU A 433 -13.57 -6.27 13.14
N GLY A 434 -13.19 -5.49 12.12
CA GLY A 434 -14.13 -4.66 11.37
C GLY A 434 -14.67 -3.48 12.18
N SER A 435 -13.95 -3.06 13.21
CA SER A 435 -14.29 -1.96 14.12
C SER A 435 -13.29 -0.82 14.00
N SER A 436 -13.71 0.37 14.45
CA SER A 436 -12.86 1.52 14.63
C SER A 436 -12.74 1.85 16.10
N ASP A 437 -11.52 2.11 16.52
CA ASP A 437 -11.14 2.17 17.92
C ASP A 437 -10.24 3.40 18.14
N THR A 438 -10.35 4.00 19.32
CA THR A 438 -9.50 5.10 19.75
C THR A 438 -8.61 4.65 20.91
N PHE A 439 -7.32 4.56 20.65
CA PHE A 439 -6.30 4.27 21.66
C PHE A 439 -5.76 5.58 22.23
N THR A 440 -5.83 5.72 23.55
CA THR A 440 -5.29 6.87 24.30
C THR A 440 -4.25 6.41 25.29
N TYR A 441 -3.04 6.94 25.16
CA TYR A 441 -1.87 6.69 25.99
C TYR A 441 -1.67 7.81 27.00
N THR A 442 -1.42 7.44 28.25
CA THR A 442 -1.06 8.37 29.33
C THR A 442 0.15 7.84 30.09
N ILE A 443 1.20 8.66 30.21
CA ILE A 443 2.38 8.29 30.97
C ILE A 443 2.18 8.50 32.47
N LYS A 444 2.65 7.55 33.29
CA LYS A 444 2.62 7.60 34.75
C LYS A 444 3.84 6.90 35.36
N ASP A 445 4.00 7.06 36.67
CA ASP A 445 5.00 6.37 37.50
C ASP A 445 6.47 6.54 37.05
N VAL A 446 6.76 7.64 36.34
CA VAL A 446 8.10 7.97 35.83
C VAL A 446 9.15 7.96 36.95
N GLY A 447 10.23 7.21 36.74
CA GLY A 447 11.31 6.97 37.70
C GLY A 447 11.01 5.94 38.78
N THR A 448 9.75 5.50 38.91
CA THR A 448 9.28 4.62 39.99
C THR A 448 8.64 3.31 39.52
N THR A 449 8.37 3.16 38.23
CA THR A 449 7.81 1.93 37.67
C THR A 449 8.63 0.70 38.04
N ALA A 450 7.91 -0.33 38.48
CA ALA A 450 8.39 -1.68 38.67
C ALA A 450 7.52 -2.64 37.85
N LEU A 451 8.13 -3.72 37.36
CA LEU A 451 7.40 -4.74 36.62
C LEU A 451 6.46 -5.52 37.56
N PRO A 452 5.23 -5.82 37.13
CA PRO A 452 4.28 -6.60 37.92
C PRO A 452 4.63 -8.11 37.97
N MET A 453 5.74 -8.49 37.33
CA MET A 453 6.26 -9.86 37.28
C MET A 453 7.77 -9.87 37.58
N THR A 454 8.29 -11.00 38.02
CA THR A 454 9.74 -11.18 38.22
C THR A 454 10.42 -11.41 36.86
N PRO A 455 11.34 -10.54 36.42
CA PRO A 455 12.10 -10.78 35.20
C PRO A 455 12.89 -12.08 35.34
N THR A 456 12.75 -12.98 34.38
CA THR A 456 13.61 -14.18 34.31
C THR A 456 14.70 -13.90 33.28
N PRO A 457 15.99 -14.02 33.62
CA PRO A 457 17.08 -13.78 32.67
C PRO A 457 16.94 -14.60 31.38
N VAL A 458 17.44 -14.07 30.27
CA VAL A 458 17.55 -14.81 29.01
C VAL A 458 18.71 -15.82 29.15
N GLY A 459 18.39 -17.10 29.35
CA GLY A 459 19.35 -18.21 29.36
C GLY A 459 20.03 -18.49 30.71
N GLU A 460 19.44 -19.42 31.47
CA GLU A 460 20.19 -20.40 32.27
C GLU A 460 20.03 -21.80 31.64
#